data_AF-A0A916RGQ5-F1
#
_entry.id   AF-A0A916RGQ5-F1
#
_cell.length_a   1.000
_cell.length_b   1.000
_cell.length_c   1.000
_cell.angle_alpha   90.00
_cell.angle_beta   90.00
_cell.angle_gamma   90.00
#
_symmetry.space_group_name_H-M   'P 1'
#
loop_
_entity.id
_entity.type
_entity.pdbx_description
1 polymer ?
#
loop_
_entity_poly.entity_id
_entity_poly.type
_entity_poly.pdbx_seq_one_letter_code
_entity_poly.pdbx_strand_id
1 'polypeptide(L)'
;MTGIIAGLVPPFSQDWAWRAAFILGAIAAPALIVSATGPTIPFDSQVPTLWLIIGGLIVGIGVYFGSGCTSGHGVCGLARFSPRSLAATLVFMASTAATVFVVRHILGGF
;
A
#
# COMPACT_ATOMS: atom_id res chain seq x y z
N MET A 1 1.79 -6.28 -2.44
CA MET A 1 2.76 -5.83 -3.46
C MET A 1 4.20 -6.14 -3.09
N THR A 2 4.63 -5.94 -1.84
CA THR A 2 6.01 -6.21 -1.37
C THR A 2 6.51 -7.62 -1.73
N GLY A 3 5.69 -8.65 -1.48
CA GLY A 3 6.02 -10.02 -1.91
C GLY A 3 6.06 -10.21 -3.42
N ILE A 4 5.16 -9.57 -4.16
CA ILE A 4 5.10 -9.62 -5.64
C ILE A 4 6.40 -9.03 -6.23
N ILE A 5 6.82 -7.86 -5.74
CA ILE A 5 8.06 -7.19 -6.13
C ILE A 5 9.28 -8.02 -5.75
N ALA A 6 9.34 -8.55 -4.52
CA ALA A 6 10.46 -9.40 -4.08
C ALA A 6 10.61 -10.67 -4.93
N GLY A 7 9.49 -11.24 -5.43
CA GLY A 7 9.52 -12.40 -6.33
C GLY A 7 10.06 -12.13 -7.73
N LEU A 8 10.32 -10.86 -8.06
CA LEU A 8 10.96 -10.37 -9.29
C LEU A 8 12.42 -9.93 -9.09
N VAL A 9 12.98 -10.15 -7.89
CA VAL A 9 14.41 -9.92 -7.62
C VAL A 9 15.14 -11.27 -7.67
N PRO A 10 16.34 -11.36 -8.28
CA PRO A 10 17.12 -12.59 -8.29
C PRO A 10 17.46 -13.09 -6.86
N PRO A 11 17.32 -14.39 -6.57
CA PRO A 11 16.80 -15.45 -7.45
C PRO A 11 15.28 -15.35 -7.65
N PHE A 12 14.84 -15.36 -8.90
CA PHE A 12 13.43 -15.19 -9.26
C PHE A 12 12.55 -16.32 -8.71
N SER A 13 11.33 -15.98 -8.30
CA SER A 13 10.33 -16.97 -7.87
C SER A 13 9.80 -17.79 -9.05
N GLN A 14 9.29 -19.01 -8.80
CA GLN A 14 8.71 -19.86 -9.84
C GLN A 14 7.56 -19.16 -10.59
N ASP A 15 6.77 -18.34 -9.89
CA ASP A 15 5.62 -17.62 -10.44
C ASP A 15 5.97 -16.19 -10.93
N TRP A 16 7.24 -15.91 -11.22
CA TRP A 16 7.70 -14.55 -11.58
C TRP A 16 6.93 -13.96 -12.77
N ALA A 17 6.53 -14.78 -13.75
CA ALA A 17 5.81 -14.33 -14.93
C ALA A 17 4.43 -13.74 -14.58
N TRP A 18 3.67 -14.39 -13.69
CA TRP A 18 2.40 -13.86 -13.19
C TRP A 18 2.61 -12.58 -12.38
N ARG A 19 3.66 -12.53 -11.55
CA ARG A 19 4.00 -11.34 -10.75
C ARG A 19 4.35 -10.14 -11.64
N ALA A 20 5.12 -10.38 -12.70
CA ALA A 20 5.46 -9.36 -13.70
C ALA A 20 4.20 -8.87 -14.42
N ALA A 21 3.35 -9.79 -14.90
CA ALA A 21 2.09 -9.45 -15.56
C ALA A 21 1.17 -8.62 -14.66
N PHE A 22 1.08 -8.95 -13.36
CA PHE A 22 0.30 -8.18 -12.39
C PHE A 22 0.83 -6.75 -12.24
N ILE A 23 2.15 -6.57 -12.08
CA ILE A 23 2.74 -5.23 -11.93
C ILE A 23 2.59 -4.43 -13.22
N LEU A 24 2.86 -5.04 -14.38
CA LEU A 24 2.68 -4.40 -15.68
C LEU A 24 1.23 -3.98 -15.89
N GLY A 25 0.26 -4.85 -15.57
CA GLY A 25 -1.16 -4.52 -15.65
C GLY A 25 -1.55 -3.38 -14.70
N ALA A 26 -1.04 -3.39 -13.46
CA ALA A 26 -1.31 -2.34 -12.48
C ALA A 26 -0.80 -0.96 -12.89
N ILE A 27 0.29 -0.89 -13.67
CA ILE A 27 0.85 0.37 -14.20
C ILE A 27 0.18 0.73 -15.55
N ALA A 28 0.05 -0.23 -16.45
CA ALA A 28 -0.44 -0.01 -17.80
C ALA A 28 -1.94 0.34 -17.83
N ALA A 29 -2.77 -0.30 -17.00
CA ALA A 29 -4.21 -0.04 -16.98
C ALA A 29 -4.56 1.44 -16.70
N PRO A 30 -4.11 2.07 -15.61
CA PRO A 30 -4.38 3.49 -15.38
C PRO A 30 -3.73 4.38 -16.45
N ALA A 31 -2.53 4.06 -16.95
CA ALA A 31 -1.89 4.82 -18.02
C ALA A 31 -2.71 4.81 -19.32
N LEU A 32 -3.21 3.63 -19.72
CA LEU A 32 -4.07 3.47 -20.90
C LEU A 32 -5.40 4.21 -20.72
N ILE A 33 -6.04 4.08 -19.55
CA ILE A 33 -7.30 4.79 -19.27
C ILE A 33 -7.12 6.30 -19.38
N VAL A 34 -6.07 6.87 -18.76
CA VAL A 34 -5.79 8.31 -18.84
C VAL A 34 -5.52 8.73 -20.28
N SER A 35 -4.73 7.96 -21.03
CA SER A 35 -4.44 8.27 -22.44
C SER A 35 -5.66 8.20 -23.35
N ALA A 36 -6.62 7.32 -23.05
CA ALA A 36 -7.81 7.09 -23.87
C ALA A 36 -8.98 8.03 -23.54
N THR A 37 -9.13 8.42 -22.27
CA THR A 37 -10.29 9.23 -21.82
C THR A 37 -10.00 10.73 -21.78
N GLY A 38 -8.73 11.14 -21.74
CA GLY A 38 -8.32 12.55 -21.79
C GLY A 38 -8.37 13.38 -20.49
N PRO A 39 -8.93 12.96 -19.33
CA PRO A 39 -8.79 13.75 -18.12
C PRO A 39 -7.35 13.63 -17.61
N THR A 40 -6.68 14.77 -17.50
CA THR A 40 -5.55 14.91 -16.59
C THR A 40 -6.12 14.73 -15.18
N ILE A 41 -5.73 13.68 -14.47
CA ILE A 41 -6.09 13.55 -13.06
C ILE A 41 -5.29 14.64 -12.34
N PRO A 42 -5.93 15.73 -11.85
CA PRO A 42 -5.19 16.77 -11.16
C PRO A 42 -4.62 16.15 -9.89
N PHE A 43 -3.31 15.94 -9.87
CA PHE A 43 -2.61 15.51 -8.67
C PHE A 43 -2.27 16.73 -7.85
N ASP A 44 -3.24 17.18 -7.05
CA ASP A 44 -3.04 18.24 -6.06
C ASP A 44 -2.90 17.59 -4.69
N SER A 45 -1.66 17.29 -4.29
CA SER A 45 -1.37 16.81 -2.95
C SER A 45 -0.98 17.97 -2.06
N GLN A 46 -1.81 18.28 -1.06
CA GLN A 46 -1.48 19.25 -0.01
C GLN A 46 -0.27 18.80 0.84
N VAL A 47 0.07 17.51 0.78
CA VAL A 47 1.22 16.92 1.48
C VAL A 47 2.49 17.07 0.64
N PRO A 48 3.58 17.65 1.20
CA PRO A 48 4.85 17.74 0.49
C PRO A 48 5.39 16.35 0.08
N THR A 49 5.98 16.26 -1.11
CA THR A 49 6.48 15.00 -1.68
C THR A 49 7.42 14.23 -0.74
N LEU A 50 8.23 14.95 0.05
CA LEU A 50 9.12 14.35 1.03
C LEU A 50 8.37 13.49 2.07
N TRP A 51 7.22 13.99 2.56
CA TRP A 51 6.39 13.25 3.52
C TRP A 51 5.73 12.03 2.89
N LEU A 52 5.37 12.09 1.60
CA LEU A 52 4.87 10.93 0.87
C LEU A 52 5.94 9.84 0.75
N ILE A 53 7.19 10.22 0.44
CA ILE A 53 8.32 9.29 0.34
C ILE A 53 8.60 8.65 1.71
N ILE A 54 8.72 9.46 2.77
CA ILE A 54 8.99 8.97 4.13
C ILE A 54 7.85 8.06 4.60
N GLY A 55 6.60 8.50 4.44
CA GLY A 55 5.43 7.71 4.80
C GLY A 55 5.36 6.38 4.05
N GLY A 56 5.62 6.40 2.74
CA GLY A 56 5.68 5.20 1.91
C GLY A 56 6.75 4.21 2.37
N LEU A 57 7.93 4.70 2.74
CA LEU A 57 9.03 3.86 3.26
C LEU A 57 8.65 3.23 4.60
N ILE A 58 8.14 4.01 5.55
CA ILE A 58 7.71 3.54 6.88
C ILE A 58 6.61 2.47 6.74
N VAL A 59 5.61 2.74 5.88
CA VAL A 59 4.54 1.77 5.59
C VAL A 59 5.11 0.50 4.97
N GLY A 60 6.04 0.63 4.02
CA GLY A 60 6.70 -0.51 3.37
C GLY A 60 7.42 -1.41 4.38
N ILE A 61 8.17 -0.82 5.32
CA ILE A 61 8.83 -1.53 6.42
C ILE A 61 7.79 -2.22 7.31
N GLY A 62 6.71 -1.52 7.68
CA GLY A 62 5.62 -2.07 8.48
C GLY A 62 4.93 -3.27 7.83
N VAL A 63 4.67 -3.21 6.51
CA VAL A 63 4.08 -4.32 5.75
C VAL A 63 5.03 -5.53 5.71
N TYR A 64 6.34 -5.30 5.60
CA TYR A 64 7.34 -6.37 5.60
C TYR A 64 7.35 -7.13 6.93
N PHE A 65 7.52 -6.41 8.05
CA PHE A 65 7.52 -7.04 9.38
C PHE A 65 6.14 -7.55 9.80
N GLY A 66 5.07 -6.93 9.31
CA GLY A 66 3.69 -7.36 9.49
C GLY A 66 3.33 -8.63 8.71
N SER A 67 4.23 -9.15 7.87
CA SER A 67 4.01 -10.33 6.99
C SER A 67 2.80 -10.19 6.06
N GLY A 68 2.41 -8.96 5.73
CA GLY A 68 1.19 -8.69 4.97
C GLY A 68 0.81 -7.22 4.97
N CYS A 69 0.02 -6.82 3.98
CA CYS A 69 -0.56 -5.48 3.92
C CYS A 69 -1.89 -5.43 4.69
N THR A 70 -2.33 -4.23 5.05
CA THR A 70 -3.59 -4.00 5.76
C THR A 70 -4.78 -4.63 5.02
N SER A 71 -4.85 -4.51 3.70
CA SER A 71 -5.90 -5.16 2.90
C SER A 71 -5.83 -6.69 2.91
N GLY A 72 -4.64 -7.28 2.99
CA GLY A 72 -4.47 -8.73 3.04
C GLY A 72 -4.92 -9.31 4.38
N HIS A 73 -4.57 -8.66 5.48
CA HIS A 73 -5.07 -9.03 6.80
C HIS A 73 -6.56 -8.74 6.95
N GLY A 74 -7.03 -7.60 6.45
CA GLY A 74 -8.44 -7.20 6.51
C GLY A 74 -9.34 -8.10 5.65
N VAL A 75 -9.15 -8.10 4.33
CA VAL A 75 -10.06 -8.80 3.41
C VAL A 75 -9.90 -10.31 3.50
N CYS A 76 -8.70 -10.82 3.19
CA CYS A 76 -8.47 -12.28 3.15
C CYS A 76 -8.33 -12.86 4.56
N GLY A 77 -7.68 -12.15 5.48
CA GLY A 77 -7.40 -12.64 6.82
C GLY A 77 -8.62 -12.72 7.73
N LEU A 78 -9.48 -11.70 7.73
CA LEU A 78 -10.72 -11.71 8.53
C LEU A 78 -11.76 -12.66 7.95
N ALA A 79 -11.86 -12.77 6.62
CA ALA A 79 -12.75 -13.75 5.98
C ALA A 79 -12.42 -15.20 6.38
N ARG A 80 -11.16 -15.47 6.76
CA ARG A 80 -10.69 -16.76 7.29
C ARG A 80 -10.76 -16.88 8.81
N PHE A 81 -11.40 -15.92 9.49
CA PHE A 81 -11.48 -15.84 10.96
C PHE A 81 -10.13 -15.96 11.68
N SER A 82 -9.06 -15.41 11.08
CA SER A 82 -7.72 -15.46 11.68
C SER A 82 -7.57 -14.45 12.82
N PRO A 83 -7.31 -14.88 14.08
CA PRO A 83 -7.12 -13.97 15.21
C PRO A 83 -5.86 -13.10 15.04
N ARG A 84 -4.80 -13.63 14.40
CA ARG A 84 -3.60 -12.87 14.04
C ARG A 84 -3.95 -11.70 13.11
N SER A 85 -4.77 -11.97 12.10
CA SER A 85 -5.17 -10.94 11.13
C SER A 85 -6.11 -9.90 11.74
N LEU A 86 -6.96 -10.30 12.69
CA LEU A 86 -7.77 -9.37 13.47
C LEU A 86 -6.89 -8.42 14.28
N ALA A 87 -5.93 -8.96 15.05
CA ALA A 87 -5.00 -8.15 15.83
C ALA A 87 -4.19 -7.20 14.93
N ALA A 88 -3.65 -7.69 13.81
CA ALA A 88 -2.91 -6.86 12.86
C ALA A 88 -3.78 -5.71 12.30
N THR A 89 -5.02 -6.02 11.91
CA THR A 89 -5.94 -5.01 11.34
C THR A 89 -6.30 -3.95 12.38
N LEU A 90 -6.58 -4.35 13.62
CA LEU A 90 -6.89 -3.41 14.71
C LEU A 90 -5.71 -2.48 15.02
N VAL A 91 -4.49 -3.02 15.09
CA VAL A 91 -3.28 -2.22 15.33
C VAL A 91 -3.05 -1.23 14.19
N PHE A 92 -3.21 -1.66 12.93
CA PHE A 92 -3.10 -0.77 11.77
C PHE A 92 -4.14 0.36 11.81
N MET A 93 -5.40 0.05 12.12
CA MET A 93 -6.46 1.06 12.17
C MET A 93 -6.25 2.03 13.34
N ALA A 94 -5.87 1.53 14.50
CA ALA A 94 -5.59 2.35 15.68
C ALA A 94 -4.40 3.28 15.45
N SER A 95 -3.29 2.79 14.88
CA SER A 95 -2.11 3.60 14.58
C SER A 95 -2.40 4.64 13.50
N THR A 96 -3.18 4.29 12.47
CA THR A 96 -3.62 5.25 11.45
C THR A 96 -4.48 6.35 12.05
N ALA A 97 -5.48 5.98 12.86
CA ALA A 97 -6.34 6.95 13.54
C ALA A 97 -5.53 7.88 14.45
N ALA A 98 -4.62 7.33 15.26
CA ALA A 98 -3.74 8.11 16.12
C ALA A 98 -2.83 9.06 15.32
N THR A 99 -2.20 8.56 14.25
CA THR A 99 -1.32 9.37 13.39
C THR A 99 -2.07 10.52 12.73
N VAL A 100 -3.26 10.24 12.17
CA VAL A 100 -4.11 11.27 11.56
C VAL A 100 -4.57 12.28 12.62
N PHE A 101 -4.93 11.83 13.82
CA PHE A 101 -5.32 12.72 14.91
C PHE A 101 -4.18 13.67 15.28
N VAL A 102 -2.98 13.14 15.52
CA VAL A 102 -1.79 13.94 15.86
C VAL A 102 -1.49 14.94 14.74
N VAL A 103 -1.42 14.47 13.49
CA VAL A 103 -1.08 15.32 12.35
C VAL A 103 -2.11 16.43 12.13
N ARG A 104 -3.40 16.09 12.09
CA ARG A 104 -4.45 17.07 11.76
C ARG A 104 -4.84 17.98 12.91
N HIS A 105 -4.84 17.48 14.15
CA HIS A 105 -5.42 18.21 15.28
C HIS A 105 -4.37 18.76 16.24
N ILE A 106 -3.20 18.12 16.36
CA ILE A 106 -2.14 18.58 17.28
C ILE A 106 -1.11 19.43 16.53
N LEU A 107 -0.64 18.97 15.37
CA LEU A 107 0.38 19.67 14.57
C LEU A 107 -0.22 20.76 13.66
N GLY A 108 -1.55 20.86 13.56
CA GLY A 108 -2.25 21.88 12.76
C GLY A 108 -2.42 21.53 11.28
N GLY A 109 -2.14 20.28 10.87
CA GLY A 109 -2.17 19.84 9.49
C GLY A 109 -0.90 20.19 8.70
N PHE A 110 -0.79 19.61 7.50
CA PHE A 110 0.18 20.01 6.47
C PHE A 110 -0.61 20.50 5.26
#